data_AF-A0A960T1D3-F1
#
_entry.id   AF-A0A960T1D3-F1
#
_cell.length_a   1.000
_cell.length_b   1.000
_cell.length_c   1.000
_cell.angle_alpha   90.00
_cell.angle_beta   90.00
_cell.angle_gamma   90.00
#
_symmetry.space_group_name_H-M   'P 1'
#
loop_
_entity.id
_entity.type
_entity.pdbx_description
1 polymer ?
#
loop_
_entity_poly.entity_id
_entity_poly.type
_entity_poly.pdbx_seq_one_letter_code
_entity_poly.pdbx_strand_id
1 'polypeptide(L)'
;WLETMGDAGVASELSRAWKNDRYALVPDGEASVALVWDIMLESADDATGLEQAALSWVAASTGAKEVPAAGEVRASEGKRQFAVHRIAPDRIRIVNAATREVAEFVR
;
A
#
# COMPACT_ATOMS: atom_id res chain seq x y z
N TRP A 1 0.78 8.55 14.66
CA TRP A 1 1.67 7.50 15.17
C TRP A 1 1.85 6.47 14.05
N LEU A 2 3.05 5.90 13.88
CA LEU A 2 3.32 4.87 12.87
C LEU A 2 2.94 3.51 13.44
N GLU A 3 2.15 2.73 12.70
CA GLU A 3 1.76 1.36 13.06
C GLU A 3 2.52 0.36 12.18
N THR A 4 2.95 -0.75 12.77
CA THR A 4 3.63 -1.82 12.05
C THR A 4 2.63 -2.61 11.20
N MET A 5 3.00 -2.94 9.96
CA MET A 5 2.25 -3.90 9.16
C MET A 5 2.55 -5.32 9.64
N GLY A 6 1.53 -6.03 10.10
CA GLY A 6 1.66 -7.42 10.59
C GLY A 6 2.33 -7.52 11.97
N ASP A 7 2.73 -8.73 12.33
CA ASP A 7 3.54 -8.98 13.53
C ASP A 7 5.02 -8.63 13.31
N ALA A 8 5.78 -8.56 14.41
CA ALA A 8 7.19 -8.17 14.38
C ALA A 8 8.09 -9.13 13.57
N GLY A 9 7.71 -10.41 13.43
CA GLY A 9 8.45 -11.40 12.66
C GLY A 9 8.30 -11.14 11.16
N VAL A 10 7.06 -11.00 10.70
CA VAL A 10 6.73 -10.66 9.30
C VAL A 10 7.36 -9.32 8.92
N ALA A 11 7.24 -8.30 9.77
CA ALA A 11 7.84 -7.00 9.51
C ALA A 11 9.38 -7.07 9.39
N SER A 12 10.03 -7.90 10.23
CA SER A 12 11.48 -8.10 10.18
C SER A 12 11.92 -8.78 8.88
N GLU A 13 11.22 -9.85 8.45
CA GLU A 13 11.54 -10.54 7.20
C GLU A 13 11.35 -9.63 5.97
N LEU A 14 10.23 -8.92 5.89
CA LEU A 14 9.97 -7.96 4.80
C LEU A 14 11.01 -6.84 4.76
N SER A 15 11.43 -6.34 5.93
CA SER A 15 12.46 -5.29 6.01
C SER A 15 13.83 -5.75 5.51
N ARG A 16 14.18 -7.04 5.70
CA ARG A 16 15.45 -7.61 5.22
C ARG A 16 15.49 -7.75 3.70
N ALA A 17 14.34 -7.97 3.06
CA ALA A 17 14.23 -8.07 1.61
C ALA A 17 14.17 -6.70 0.90
N TRP A 18 14.02 -5.60 1.64
CA TRP A 18 13.93 -4.25 1.08
C TRP A 18 15.23 -3.86 0.39
N LYS A 19 15.16 -3.61 -0.93
CA LYS A 19 16.31 -3.16 -1.72
C LYS A 19 16.30 -1.66 -1.96
N ASN A 20 15.14 -1.10 -2.29
CA ASN A 20 14.99 0.32 -2.58
C ASN A 20 13.53 0.73 -2.48
N ASP A 21 13.26 2.02 -2.41
CA ASP A 21 11.93 2.58 -2.52
C ASP A 21 11.94 3.96 -3.18
N ARG A 22 10.77 4.38 -3.65
CA ARG A 22 10.53 5.75 -4.11
C ARG A 22 9.13 6.15 -3.70
N TYR A 23 8.97 7.37 -3.20
CA TYR A 23 7.65 7.93 -2.97
C TYR A 23 7.46 9.23 -3.74
N ALA A 24 6.21 9.46 -4.13
CA ALA A 24 5.77 10.70 -4.74
C ALA A 24 4.57 11.24 -3.96
N LEU A 25 4.53 12.57 -3.81
CA LEU A 25 3.36 13.28 -3.32
C LEU A 25 2.65 13.91 -4.53
N VAL A 26 1.41 13.50 -4.74
CA VAL A 26 0.59 13.98 -5.87
C VAL A 26 -0.49 14.90 -5.32
N PRO A 27 -0.71 16.09 -5.90
CA PRO A 27 -1.84 16.94 -5.52
C PRO A 27 -3.16 16.16 -5.66
N ASP A 28 -3.98 16.21 -4.62
CA ASP A 28 -5.23 15.46 -4.54
C ASP A 28 -6.31 16.36 -3.93
N GLY A 29 -6.52 17.52 -4.54
CA GLY A 29 -7.36 18.61 -4.04
C GLY A 29 -6.56 19.82 -3.56
N GLU A 30 -7.27 20.87 -3.18
CA GLU A 30 -6.68 22.17 -2.81
C GLU A 30 -5.83 22.11 -1.53
N ALA A 31 -6.20 21.26 -0.58
CA ALA A 31 -5.55 21.13 0.72
C ALA A 31 -5.12 19.68 1.05
N SER A 32 -5.01 18.83 0.04
CA SER A 32 -4.72 17.41 0.22
C SER A 32 -3.73 16.87 -0.80
N VAL A 33 -2.96 15.88 -0.36
CA VAL A 33 -2.01 15.15 -1.19
C VAL A 33 -2.27 13.65 -1.08
N ALA A 34 -2.02 12.96 -2.18
CA ALA A 34 -1.88 11.52 -2.21
C ALA A 34 -0.41 11.14 -2.03
N LEU A 35 -0.17 10.08 -1.26
CA LEU A 35 1.12 9.40 -1.21
C LEU A 35 1.05 8.21 -2.16
N VAL A 36 2.01 8.13 -3.07
CA VAL A 36 2.27 6.97 -3.92
C VAL A 36 3.64 6.45 -3.54
N TRP A 37 3.70 5.22 -3.01
CA TRP A 37 4.94 4.64 -2.51
C TRP A 37 5.24 3.32 -3.21
N ASP A 38 6.31 3.30 -3.99
CA ASP A 38 6.79 2.09 -4.65
C ASP A 38 7.94 1.50 -3.83
N ILE A 39 7.82 0.24 -3.44
CA ILE A 39 8.81 -0.51 -2.67
C ILE A 39 9.32 -1.65 -3.55
N MET A 40 10.64 -1.72 -3.71
CA MET A 40 11.34 -2.77 -4.45
C MET A 40 12.01 -3.74 -3.48
N LEU A 41 11.73 -5.03 -3.65
CA LEU A 41 12.26 -6.09 -2.82
C LEU A 41 13.25 -6.97 -3.59
N GLU A 42 13.88 -7.90 -2.89
CA GLU A 42 14.90 -8.80 -3.43
C GLU A 42 14.34 -9.81 -4.44
N SER A 43 13.13 -10.29 -4.23
CA SER A 43 12.50 -11.30 -5.07
C SER A 43 10.99 -11.09 -5.26
N ALA A 44 10.41 -11.82 -6.22
CA ALA A 44 8.96 -11.83 -6.43
C ALA A 44 8.20 -12.46 -5.25
N ASP A 45 8.82 -13.42 -4.56
CA ASP A 45 8.24 -14.09 -3.39
C ASP A 45 8.18 -13.12 -2.20
N ASP A 46 9.25 -12.36 -1.96
CA ASP A 46 9.24 -11.31 -0.93
C ASP A 46 8.15 -10.27 -1.21
N ALA A 47 8.02 -9.89 -2.48
CA ALA A 47 7.02 -8.91 -2.88
C ALA A 47 5.60 -9.49 -2.77
N THR A 48 5.42 -10.81 -2.91
CA THR A 48 4.17 -11.51 -2.56
C THR A 48 3.85 -11.38 -1.07
N GLY A 49 4.85 -11.58 -0.21
CA GLY A 49 4.71 -11.36 1.24
C GLY A 49 4.28 -9.93 1.59
N LEU A 50 4.94 -8.92 1.00
CA LEU A 50 4.59 -7.51 1.26
C LEU A 50 3.19 -7.16 0.74
N GLU A 51 2.82 -7.63 -0.45
CA GLU A 51 1.48 -7.40 -1.01
C GLU A 51 0.39 -7.97 -0.09
N GLN A 52 0.55 -9.19 0.41
CA GLN A 52 -0.41 -9.81 1.33
C GLN A 52 -0.49 -9.03 2.66
N ALA A 53 0.65 -8.61 3.21
CA ALA A 53 0.69 -7.81 4.44
C ALA A 53 0.00 -6.45 4.25
N ALA A 54 0.27 -5.78 3.14
CA ALA A 54 -0.32 -4.48 2.81
C ALA A 54 -1.83 -4.59 2.55
N LEU A 55 -2.28 -5.57 1.78
CA LEU A 55 -3.71 -5.81 1.54
C LEU A 55 -4.46 -6.16 2.84
N SER A 56 -3.84 -6.97 3.71
CA SER A 56 -4.40 -7.27 5.03
C SER A 56 -4.51 -6.02 5.90
N TRP A 57 -3.50 -5.16 5.86
CA TRP A 57 -3.53 -3.87 6.55
C TRP A 57 -4.64 -2.95 6.00
N VAL A 58 -4.86 -2.91 4.68
CA VAL A 58 -5.98 -2.17 4.07
C VAL A 58 -7.32 -2.72 4.56
N ALA A 59 -7.50 -4.04 4.61
CA ALA A 59 -8.74 -4.64 5.11
C ALA A 59 -9.01 -4.21 6.57
N ALA A 60 -8.00 -4.31 7.43
CA ALA A 60 -8.09 -3.87 8.83
C ALA A 60 -8.40 -2.37 8.96
N SER A 61 -7.70 -1.53 8.21
CA SER A 61 -7.84 -0.06 8.24
C SER A 61 -9.16 0.46 7.67
N THR A 62 -9.88 -0.39 6.93
CA THR A 62 -11.17 -0.06 6.30
C THR A 62 -12.34 -0.78 6.96
N GLY A 63 -12.08 -1.59 8.00
CA GLY A 63 -13.10 -2.42 8.65
C GLY A 63 -13.69 -3.50 7.73
N ALA A 64 -13.01 -3.82 6.63
CA ALA A 64 -13.50 -4.79 5.66
C ALA A 64 -13.38 -6.22 6.21
N LYS A 65 -14.41 -7.04 5.97
CA LYS A 65 -14.41 -8.46 6.34
C LYS A 65 -13.54 -9.32 5.41
N GLU A 66 -13.27 -8.82 4.22
CA GLU A 66 -12.53 -9.51 3.16
C GLU A 66 -11.31 -8.68 2.79
N VAL A 67 -10.21 -9.38 2.51
CA VAL A 67 -8.98 -8.76 1.99
C VAL A 67 -9.25 -8.30 0.56
N PRO A 68 -9.01 -7.02 0.22
CA PRO A 68 -9.24 -6.52 -1.13
C PRO A 68 -8.32 -7.19 -2.14
N ALA A 69 -8.73 -7.23 -3.41
CA ALA A 69 -7.85 -7.67 -4.48
C ALA A 69 -6.76 -6.62 -4.75
N ALA A 70 -5.62 -7.06 -5.30
CA ALA A 70 -4.61 -6.12 -5.77
C ALA A 70 -5.20 -5.15 -6.81
N GLY A 71 -4.95 -3.86 -6.63
CA GLY A 71 -5.47 -2.75 -7.42
C GLY A 71 -6.89 -2.30 -7.06
N GLU A 72 -7.55 -2.96 -6.12
CA GLU A 72 -8.86 -2.53 -5.63
C GLU A 72 -8.72 -1.35 -4.65
N VAL A 73 -9.48 -0.28 -4.89
CA VAL A 73 -9.51 0.90 -4.02
C VAL A 73 -10.53 0.73 -2.90
N ARG A 74 -10.09 0.92 -1.65
CA ARG A 74 -10.93 0.87 -0.45
C ARG A 74 -10.82 2.15 0.38
N ALA A 75 -11.95 2.62 0.89
CA ALA A 75 -12.01 3.80 1.74
C ALA A 75 -11.89 3.41 3.22
N SER A 76 -11.04 4.12 3.99
CA SER A 76 -11.00 3.99 5.45
C SER A 76 -12.10 4.78 6.14
N GLU A 77 -12.24 4.61 7.46
CA GLU A 77 -13.17 5.40 8.28
C GLU A 77 -12.90 6.91 8.17
N GLY A 78 -11.63 7.30 8.03
CA GLY A 78 -11.21 8.68 7.76
C GLY A 78 -11.39 9.15 6.31
N LYS A 79 -12.11 8.38 5.48
CA LYS A 79 -12.38 8.61 4.05
C LYS A 79 -11.16 8.68 3.14
N ARG A 80 -9.98 8.27 3.62
CA ARG A 80 -8.79 8.09 2.78
C ARG A 80 -8.97 6.84 1.92
N GLN A 81 -8.49 6.91 0.68
CA GLN A 81 -8.58 5.85 -0.32
C GLN A 81 -7.25 5.12 -0.39
N PHE A 82 -7.27 3.82 -0.18
CA PHE A 82 -6.10 2.96 -0.19
C PHE A 82 -6.18 1.95 -1.33
N ALA A 83 -5.04 1.69 -1.96
CA ALA A 83 -4.87 0.61 -2.92
C ALA A 83 -3.45 0.06 -2.86
N VAL A 84 -3.30 -1.21 -3.20
CA VAL A 84 -2.01 -1.91 -3.28
C VAL A 84 -1.92 -2.55 -4.66
N HIS A 85 -0.85 -2.25 -5.41
CA HIS A 85 -0.66 -2.73 -6.77
C HIS A 85 0.65 -3.51 -6.92
N ARG A 86 0.59 -4.62 -7.64
CA ARG A 86 1.77 -5.25 -8.25
C ARG A 86 2.16 -4.49 -9.51
N ILE A 87 3.24 -3.70 -9.47
CA ILE A 87 3.68 -2.90 -10.62
C ILE A 87 4.90 -3.50 -11.36
N ALA A 88 5.59 -4.43 -10.72
CA ALA A 88 6.59 -5.32 -11.32
C ALA A 88 6.68 -6.61 -10.46
N PRO A 89 7.35 -7.68 -10.92
CA PRO A 89 7.45 -8.93 -10.13
C PRO A 89 7.93 -8.69 -8.69
N ASP A 90 8.93 -7.85 -8.52
CA ASP A 90 9.63 -7.52 -7.27
C ASP A 90 9.19 -6.16 -6.66
N ARG A 91 8.12 -5.55 -7.19
CA ARG A 91 7.75 -4.17 -6.81
C ARG A 91 6.28 -4.00 -6.50
N ILE A 92 6.02 -3.48 -5.31
CA ILE A 92 4.70 -3.13 -4.80
C ILE A 92 4.54 -1.62 -4.78
N ARG A 93 3.39 -1.14 -5.24
CA ARG A 93 2.94 0.23 -5.05
C ARG A 93 1.85 0.26 -4.00
N ILE A 94 1.98 1.15 -3.02
CA ILE A 94 0.95 1.48 -2.04
C ILE A 94 0.48 2.90 -2.32
N VAL A 95 -0.83 3.06 -2.43
CA VAL A 95 -1.49 4.35 -2.67
C VAL A 95 -2.29 4.71 -1.43
N ASN A 96 -2.16 5.96 -0.99
CA ASN A 96 -2.99 6.57 0.03
C ASN A 96 -3.42 7.95 -0.48
N ALA A 97 -4.67 8.09 -0.89
CA ALA A 97 -5.25 9.30 -1.48
C ALA A 97 -6.41 9.84 -0.63
N ALA A 98 -6.76 11.11 -0.80
CA ALA A 98 -8.00 11.70 -0.31
C ALA A 98 -9.19 11.32 -1.20
N THR A 99 -9.01 11.27 -2.52
CA THR A 99 -10.09 10.97 -3.48
C THR A 99 -9.90 9.64 -4.19
N ARG A 100 -11.02 9.05 -4.65
CA ARG A 100 -11.01 7.74 -5.29
C ARG A 100 -10.44 7.84 -6.70
N GLU A 101 -10.77 8.93 -7.37
CA GLU A 101 -10.31 9.28 -8.70
C GLU A 101 -8.78 9.33 -8.76
N VAL A 102 -8.14 9.97 -7.78
CA VAL A 102 -6.67 10.00 -7.72
C VAL A 102 -6.11 8.61 -7.41
N ALA A 103 -6.71 7.85 -6.50
CA ALA A 103 -6.25 6.50 -6.18
C ALA A 103 -6.27 5.56 -7.40
N GLU A 104 -7.32 5.65 -8.23
CA GLU A 104 -7.45 4.85 -9.46
C GLU A 104 -6.51 5.33 -10.58
N PHE A 105 -6.18 6.62 -10.62
CA PHE A 105 -5.28 7.20 -11.62
C PHE A 105 -3.82 6.79 -11.42
N VAL A 106 -3.34 6.74 -10.16
CA VAL A 106 -1.90 6.55 -9.84
C VAL A 106 -1.43 5.10 -9.74
N ARG A 107 -2.10 4.18 -10.46
CA ARG A 107 -1.81 2.73 -10.48
C ARG A 107 -0.45 2.34 -11.07
#